data_AF-A0A351GK03-F1
#
_entry.id   AF-A0A351GK03-F1
#
_cell.length_a   1.000
_cell.length_b   1.000
_cell.length_c   1.000
_cell.angle_alpha   90.00
_cell.angle_beta   90.00
_cell.angle_gamma   90.00
#
_symmetry.space_group_name_H-M   'P 1'
#
loop_
_entity.id
_entity.type
_entity.pdbx_description
1 polymer ?
#
loop_
_entity_poly.entity_id
_entity_poly.type
_entity_poly.pdbx_seq_one_letter_code
_entity_poly.pdbx_strand_id
1 'polypeptide(L)'
;MCSATDSYDIAMAADGVDICERMFDGDPIDQGAQAQLDYEKSFAFKDFKIEMNPMKYEVSSIDVDPRSRGVREDNDLFALNEFSAKWDVIPTILTQNHERIVKGFMGQTTAFHKDQVKSTVIIMGENKSLDEARYIHGTFGKGQFTFYGGHDPEDYQHMVGEPPTDLALHPNSPGYRLILNNILFPSVKKKKQKT
;
A
#
# COMPACT_ATOMS: atom_id res chain seq x y z
N MET A 1 -8.43 -6.97 -4.21
CA MET A 1 -7.34 -7.02 -3.22
C MET A 1 -6.12 -6.28 -3.76
N CYS A 2 -5.73 -6.52 -5.01
CA CYS A 2 -4.55 -5.93 -5.64
C CYS A 2 -4.52 -4.40 -5.78
N SER A 3 -5.67 -3.70 -5.66
CA SER A 3 -5.80 -2.23 -5.70
C SER A 3 -6.31 -1.63 -4.37
N ALA A 4 -6.41 -2.47 -3.32
CA ALA A 4 -7.21 -2.13 -2.15
C ALA A 4 -6.70 -0.88 -1.41
N THR A 5 -5.37 -0.71 -1.37
CA THR A 5 -4.71 0.42 -0.71
C THR A 5 -5.22 1.77 -1.20
N ASP A 6 -5.51 1.87 -2.50
CA ASP A 6 -5.85 3.11 -3.18
C ASP A 6 -7.35 3.30 -3.10
N SER A 7 -8.09 2.22 -3.40
CA SER A 7 -9.54 2.23 -3.41
C SER A 7 -10.13 2.64 -2.06
N TYR A 8 -9.50 2.26 -0.93
CA TYR A 8 -9.94 2.72 0.38
C TYR A 8 -9.83 4.24 0.55
N ASP A 9 -8.68 4.82 0.21
CA ASP A 9 -8.45 6.26 0.36
C ASP A 9 -9.27 7.09 -0.63
N ILE A 10 -9.41 6.61 -1.87
CA ILE A 10 -10.25 7.23 -2.89
C ILE A 10 -11.70 7.24 -2.42
N ALA A 11 -12.23 6.09 -1.97
CA ALA A 11 -13.61 5.99 -1.50
C ALA A 11 -13.86 6.87 -0.27
N MET A 12 -12.91 6.94 0.67
CA MET A 12 -13.03 7.81 1.84
C MET A 12 -13.01 9.29 1.46
N ALA A 13 -12.15 9.69 0.53
CA ALA A 13 -12.10 11.07 0.06
C ALA A 13 -13.33 11.47 -0.76
N ALA A 14 -13.93 10.51 -1.47
CA ALA A 14 -15.15 10.68 -2.27
C ALA A 14 -16.43 10.46 -1.47
N ASP A 15 -16.40 10.39 -0.13
CA ASP A 15 -17.60 10.21 0.69
C ASP A 15 -18.60 11.36 0.47
N GLY A 16 -19.69 11.05 -0.23
CA GLY A 16 -20.74 11.99 -0.64
C GLY A 16 -20.56 12.59 -2.04
N VAL A 17 -19.57 12.14 -2.81
CA VAL A 17 -19.27 12.57 -4.19
C VAL A 17 -19.33 11.36 -5.10
N ASP A 18 -20.13 11.43 -6.16
CA ASP A 18 -20.13 10.37 -7.18
C ASP A 18 -18.85 10.46 -8.02
N ILE A 19 -18.12 9.35 -8.10
CA ILE A 19 -16.90 9.15 -8.90
C ILE A 19 -17.01 7.94 -9.83
N CYS A 20 -18.17 7.28 -9.87
CA CYS A 20 -18.43 6.09 -10.66
C CYS A 20 -19.00 6.48 -12.02
N GLU A 21 -18.45 5.90 -13.08
CA GLU A 21 -18.96 6.16 -14.43
C GLU A 21 -20.28 5.44 -14.69
N ARG A 22 -21.14 6.03 -15.52
CA ARG A 22 -22.53 5.63 -15.78
C ARG A 22 -22.76 4.16 -16.12
N MET A 23 -21.75 3.47 -16.64
CA MET A 23 -21.86 2.04 -16.96
C MET A 23 -21.89 1.13 -15.72
N PHE A 24 -21.50 1.64 -14.55
CA PHE A 24 -21.40 0.86 -13.31
C PHE A 24 -22.66 0.94 -12.44
N ASP A 25 -23.30 2.11 -12.33
CA ASP A 25 -24.46 2.38 -11.46
C ASP A 25 -25.63 3.10 -12.15
N GLY A 26 -25.36 3.86 -13.21
CA GLY A 26 -26.39 4.38 -14.13
C GLY A 26 -26.55 5.90 -14.14
N ASP A 27 -25.94 6.60 -13.20
CA ASP A 27 -25.79 8.05 -13.09
C ASP A 27 -24.43 8.54 -13.62
N PRO A 28 -24.35 9.79 -14.11
CA PRO A 28 -23.07 10.37 -14.49
C PRO A 28 -22.27 10.83 -13.26
N ILE A 29 -20.95 10.73 -13.35
CA ILE A 29 -20.02 11.26 -12.35
C ILE A 29 -20.33 12.74 -12.03
N ASP A 30 -20.20 13.12 -10.76
CA ASP A 30 -20.44 14.48 -10.30
C ASP A 30 -19.56 15.51 -11.04
N GLN A 31 -20.18 16.64 -11.42
CA GLN A 31 -19.45 17.70 -12.09
C GLN A 31 -18.36 18.26 -11.17
N GLY A 32 -17.11 18.13 -11.59
CA GLY A 32 -15.96 18.58 -10.80
C GLY A 32 -15.68 17.70 -9.58
N ALA A 33 -16.05 16.41 -9.61
CA ALA A 33 -15.81 15.45 -8.52
C ALA A 33 -14.41 15.55 -7.88
N GLN A 34 -13.36 15.69 -8.70
CA GLN A 34 -11.98 15.87 -8.25
C GLN A 34 -11.78 17.01 -7.23
N ALA A 35 -12.48 18.13 -7.41
CA ALA A 35 -12.38 19.30 -6.53
C ALA A 35 -13.24 19.17 -5.27
N GLN A 36 -14.15 18.20 -5.23
CA GLN A 36 -15.03 17.92 -4.11
C GLN A 36 -14.45 16.86 -3.16
N LEU A 37 -13.35 16.20 -3.53
CA LEU A 37 -12.69 15.20 -2.69
C LEU A 37 -12.16 15.82 -1.39
N ASP A 38 -12.45 15.14 -0.27
CA ASP A 38 -11.99 15.52 1.06
C ASP A 38 -10.83 14.61 1.51
N TYR A 39 -9.60 15.04 1.24
CA TYR A 39 -8.41 14.29 1.65
C TYR A 39 -8.21 14.24 3.17
N GLU A 40 -8.94 14.99 4.00
CA GLU A 40 -8.85 14.80 5.46
C GLU A 40 -9.41 13.44 5.89
N LYS A 41 -10.39 12.91 5.13
CA LYS A 41 -11.02 11.60 5.38
C LYS A 41 -10.15 10.41 4.99
N SER A 42 -9.17 10.59 4.11
CA SER A 42 -8.31 9.49 3.65
C SER A 42 -7.34 9.01 4.75
N PHE A 43 -6.86 7.78 4.66
CA PHE A 43 -5.93 7.25 5.64
C PHE A 43 -4.50 7.72 5.38
N ALA A 44 -4.00 7.52 4.17
CA ALA A 44 -2.59 7.56 3.85
C ALA A 44 -2.20 8.62 2.81
N PHE A 45 -3.10 8.96 1.90
CA PHE A 45 -2.78 9.73 0.70
C PHE A 45 -3.50 11.08 0.66
N LYS A 46 -2.91 12.02 -0.07
CA LYS A 46 -3.43 13.38 -0.27
C LYS A 46 -3.11 13.83 -1.69
N ASP A 47 -3.83 14.85 -2.16
CA ASP A 47 -3.56 15.55 -3.42
C ASP A 47 -3.54 14.63 -4.66
N PHE A 48 -4.11 13.42 -4.55
CA PHE A 48 -4.16 12.46 -5.65
C PHE A 48 -5.26 12.82 -6.65
N LYS A 49 -5.04 12.46 -7.92
CA LYS A 49 -6.01 12.66 -8.99
C LYS A 49 -6.75 11.38 -9.28
N ILE A 50 -8.07 11.43 -9.33
CA ILE A 50 -8.90 10.29 -9.76
C ILE A 50 -8.83 10.12 -11.28
N GLU A 51 -8.77 8.88 -11.73
CA GLU A 51 -8.82 8.55 -13.15
C GLU A 51 -10.27 8.30 -13.57
N MET A 52 -10.75 9.13 -14.48
CA MET A 52 -12.16 9.17 -14.89
C MET A 52 -12.40 8.31 -16.14
N ASN A 53 -11.33 7.88 -16.83
CA ASN A 53 -11.45 7.05 -18.00
C ASN A 53 -11.62 5.57 -17.59
N PRO A 54 -12.79 4.94 -17.78
CA PRO A 54 -13.04 3.56 -17.38
C PRO A 54 -12.23 2.54 -18.21
N MET A 55 -11.60 2.97 -19.31
CA MET A 55 -10.72 2.13 -20.12
C MET A 55 -9.28 2.08 -19.58
N LYS A 56 -8.94 2.95 -18.62
CA LYS A 56 -7.67 2.87 -17.90
C LYS A 56 -7.83 1.94 -16.72
N TYR A 57 -6.73 1.26 -16.43
CA TYR A 57 -6.70 0.25 -15.40
C TYR A 57 -6.48 0.88 -14.02
N GLU A 58 -5.63 1.90 -13.98
CA GLU A 58 -5.38 2.74 -12.82
C GLU A 58 -6.60 3.60 -12.51
N VAL A 59 -6.96 3.67 -11.23
CA VAL A 59 -8.13 4.44 -10.74
C VAL A 59 -7.74 5.78 -10.12
N SER A 60 -6.45 6.01 -9.87
CA SER A 60 -5.93 7.29 -9.40
C SER A 60 -4.43 7.43 -9.68
N SER A 61 -3.88 8.60 -9.37
CA SER A 61 -2.43 8.87 -9.41
C SER A 61 -1.64 8.38 -8.19
N ILE A 62 -2.26 7.65 -7.26
CA ILE A 62 -1.60 7.12 -6.06
C ILE A 62 -0.55 6.08 -6.46
N ASP A 63 -0.94 5.14 -7.33
CA ASP A 63 -0.05 4.10 -7.83
C ASP A 63 0.98 4.68 -8.80
N VAL A 64 2.20 4.16 -8.70
CA VAL A 64 3.24 4.42 -9.68
C VAL A 64 3.08 3.40 -10.81
N ASP A 65 2.64 3.87 -11.98
CA ASP A 65 2.41 3.03 -13.16
C ASP A 65 3.62 2.10 -13.40
N PRO A 66 3.46 0.76 -13.30
CA PRO A 66 4.55 -0.18 -13.44
C PRO A 66 5.31 -0.06 -14.77
N ARG A 67 4.64 0.39 -15.84
CA ARG A 67 5.25 0.60 -17.17
C ARG A 67 6.22 1.77 -17.20
N SER A 68 6.11 2.69 -16.25
CA SER A 68 6.93 3.91 -16.17
C SER A 68 8.18 3.76 -15.29
N ARG A 69 8.24 2.73 -14.43
CA ARG A 69 9.27 2.54 -13.39
C ARG A 69 10.66 2.21 -13.93
N GLY A 70 10.76 1.70 -15.16
CA GLY A 70 12.05 1.37 -15.79
C GLY A 70 12.84 0.25 -15.09
N VAL A 71 12.19 -0.55 -14.25
CA VAL A 71 12.76 -1.71 -13.55
C VAL A 71 12.30 -3.03 -14.18
N ARG A 72 13.03 -4.09 -13.84
CA ARG A 72 12.75 -5.48 -14.19
C ARG A 72 12.80 -6.30 -12.89
N GLU A 73 12.28 -7.51 -12.93
CA GLU A 73 12.21 -8.39 -11.76
C GLU A 73 13.55 -8.55 -11.00
N ASP A 74 14.66 -8.62 -11.74
CA ASP A 74 16.00 -8.81 -11.16
C ASP A 74 16.53 -7.59 -10.39
N ASN A 75 15.99 -6.40 -10.67
CA ASN A 75 16.43 -5.15 -10.06
C ASN A 75 15.32 -4.31 -9.39
N ASP A 76 14.06 -4.79 -9.38
CA ASP A 76 12.98 -4.19 -8.59
C ASP A 76 13.16 -4.59 -7.13
N LEU A 77 13.80 -3.70 -6.37
CA LEU A 77 14.12 -3.89 -4.96
C LEU A 77 13.63 -2.68 -4.17
N PHE A 78 13.29 -2.88 -2.90
CA PHE A 78 13.05 -1.79 -1.97
C PHE A 78 13.73 -2.09 -0.63
N ALA A 79 14.09 -1.03 0.10
CA ALA A 79 14.80 -1.14 1.36
C ALA A 79 13.86 -0.80 2.53
N LEU A 80 13.97 -1.58 3.60
CA LEU A 80 13.32 -1.27 4.88
C LEU A 80 14.08 -0.18 5.62
N ASN A 81 13.32 0.79 6.13
CA ASN A 81 13.83 1.87 6.97
C ASN A 81 14.08 1.37 8.40
N GLU A 82 15.09 1.97 9.04
CA GLU A 82 15.48 1.65 10.41
C GLU A 82 14.80 2.60 11.40
N PHE A 83 14.30 2.03 12.48
CA PHE A 83 13.51 2.73 13.49
C PHE A 83 14.08 2.49 14.87
N SER A 84 13.98 3.48 15.75
CA SER A 84 14.46 3.32 17.11
C SER A 84 13.52 2.42 17.90
N ALA A 85 13.99 1.24 18.33
CA ALA A 85 13.19 0.34 19.17
C ALA A 85 12.69 0.99 20.48
N LYS A 86 13.30 2.11 20.91
CA LYS A 86 12.90 2.87 22.09
C LYS A 86 11.77 3.86 21.81
N TRP A 87 11.80 4.53 20.67
CA TRP A 87 10.91 5.64 20.35
C TRP A 87 9.82 5.25 19.34
N ASP A 88 10.14 4.34 18.43
CA ASP A 88 9.34 3.93 17.27
C ASP A 88 9.00 2.43 17.32
N VAL A 89 8.50 1.99 18.47
CA VAL A 89 8.27 0.56 18.77
C VAL A 89 7.46 -0.15 17.68
N ILE A 90 6.41 0.50 17.17
CA ILE A 90 5.51 -0.11 16.17
C ILE A 90 6.22 -0.29 14.83
N PRO A 91 6.77 0.76 14.17
CA PRO A 91 7.58 0.58 12.97
C PRO A 91 8.71 -0.44 13.14
N THR A 92 9.42 -0.44 14.27
CA THR A 92 10.50 -1.42 14.53
C THR A 92 10.00 -2.86 14.50
N ILE A 93 8.81 -3.14 15.06
CA ILE A 93 8.23 -4.49 15.04
C ILE A 93 7.76 -4.84 13.62
N LEU A 94 7.09 -3.91 12.95
CA LEU A 94 6.52 -4.13 11.63
C LEU A 94 7.61 -4.36 10.57
N THR A 95 8.76 -3.70 10.68
CA THR A 95 9.92 -3.92 9.79
C THR A 95 10.87 -5.01 10.23
N GLN A 96 10.56 -5.77 11.29
CA GLN A 96 11.43 -6.84 11.75
C GLN A 96 11.55 -7.96 10.69
N ASN A 97 12.71 -8.02 10.05
CA ASN A 97 12.98 -8.97 8.97
C ASN A 97 14.43 -9.46 9.01
N HIS A 98 14.68 -10.61 8.39
CA HIS A 98 16.01 -11.19 8.24
C HIS A 98 16.76 -10.61 7.03
N GLU A 99 16.05 -9.96 6.12
CA GLU A 99 16.61 -9.17 5.03
C GLU A 99 16.15 -7.70 5.14
N ARG A 100 17.04 -6.77 4.80
CA ARG A 100 16.72 -5.33 4.76
C ARG A 100 16.31 -4.86 3.36
N ILE A 101 16.85 -5.51 2.33
CA ILE A 101 16.50 -5.27 0.94
C ILE A 101 15.55 -6.39 0.55
N VAL A 102 14.35 -6.04 0.10
CA VAL A 102 13.29 -6.98 -0.24
C VAL A 102 13.01 -6.83 -1.73
N LYS A 103 12.75 -7.96 -2.41
CA LYS A 103 12.31 -7.94 -3.80
C LYS A 103 10.95 -7.27 -3.91
N GLY A 104 10.81 -6.38 -4.88
CA GLY A 104 9.53 -5.86 -5.30
C GLY A 104 8.69 -6.96 -5.94
N PHE A 105 7.38 -6.75 -5.91
CA PHE A 105 6.39 -7.60 -6.55
C PHE A 105 5.25 -6.69 -7.02
N MET A 106 4.69 -7.02 -8.16
CA MET A 106 3.73 -6.18 -8.87
C MET A 106 2.31 -6.50 -8.41
N GLY A 107 1.47 -5.49 -8.47
CA GLY A 107 0.04 -5.57 -8.22
C GLY A 107 -0.69 -4.58 -9.11
N GLN A 108 -1.99 -4.41 -8.86
CA GLN A 108 -2.71 -3.31 -9.51
C GLN A 108 -2.29 -1.97 -8.91
N THR A 109 -1.99 -1.98 -7.61
CA THR A 109 -1.17 -0.97 -6.96
C THR A 109 0.15 -1.60 -6.59
N THR A 110 1.23 -1.16 -7.23
CA THR A 110 2.58 -1.70 -7.03
C THR A 110 3.40 -0.86 -6.06
N ALA A 111 3.29 0.47 -6.15
CA ALA A 111 4.08 1.40 -5.36
C ALA A 111 3.37 2.75 -5.25
N PHE A 112 3.73 3.56 -4.26
CA PHE A 112 3.06 4.82 -4.00
C PHE A 112 3.96 6.02 -4.31
N HIS A 113 3.39 7.01 -4.99
CA HIS A 113 4.01 8.32 -5.18
C HIS A 113 4.22 9.01 -3.83
N LYS A 114 5.48 9.25 -3.45
CA LYS A 114 5.84 9.73 -2.09
C LYS A 114 5.34 11.14 -1.80
N ASP A 115 5.21 11.98 -2.83
CA ASP A 115 4.62 13.32 -2.74
C ASP A 115 3.12 13.30 -2.39
N GLN A 116 2.43 12.20 -2.72
CA GLN A 116 1.02 11.99 -2.38
C GLN A 116 0.82 11.27 -1.04
N VAL A 117 1.88 10.79 -0.39
CA VAL A 117 1.80 10.22 0.96
C VAL A 117 1.67 11.37 1.98
N LYS A 118 0.71 11.29 2.90
CA LYS A 118 0.53 12.25 3.99
C LYS A 118 1.77 12.29 4.88
N SER A 119 2.14 13.47 5.37
CA SER A 119 3.31 13.64 6.24
C SER A 119 3.20 12.96 7.61
N THR A 120 1.99 12.59 8.02
CA THR A 120 1.70 11.83 9.24
C THR A 120 1.92 10.32 9.07
N VAL A 121 2.11 9.85 7.84
CA VAL A 121 2.32 8.44 7.51
C VAL A 121 3.80 8.13 7.53
N ILE A 122 4.14 6.98 8.13
CA ILE A 122 5.51 6.50 8.24
C ILE A 122 5.81 5.61 7.05
N ILE A 123 6.84 5.97 6.28
CA ILE A 123 7.37 5.13 5.20
C ILE A 123 8.34 4.12 5.80
N MET A 124 7.89 2.86 5.87
CA MET A 124 8.65 1.74 6.44
C MET A 124 9.50 1.00 5.42
N GLY A 125 9.12 1.03 4.13
CA GLY A 125 9.90 0.47 3.03
C GLY A 125 9.74 1.29 1.76
N GLU A 126 10.85 1.53 1.06
CA GLU A 126 10.88 2.42 -0.11
C GLU A 126 11.97 2.02 -1.12
N ASN A 127 11.74 2.39 -2.38
CA ASN A 127 12.78 2.44 -3.39
C ASN A 127 13.22 3.91 -3.54
N LYS A 128 14.37 4.25 -2.94
CA LYS A 128 14.89 5.63 -2.94
C LYS A 128 15.32 6.11 -4.32
N SER A 129 15.77 5.20 -5.19
CA SER A 129 16.26 5.56 -6.53
C SER A 129 15.12 5.92 -7.48
N LEU A 130 13.93 5.36 -7.27
CA LEU A 130 12.72 5.66 -8.03
C LEU A 130 11.80 6.68 -7.34
N ASP A 131 12.13 7.08 -6.11
CA ASP A 131 11.30 7.93 -5.24
C ASP A 131 9.89 7.37 -4.98
N GLU A 132 9.82 6.08 -4.66
CA GLU A 132 8.55 5.36 -4.44
C GLU A 132 8.49 4.76 -3.03
N ALA A 133 7.33 4.85 -2.37
CA ALA A 133 7.05 4.09 -1.16
C ALA A 133 6.46 2.72 -1.52
N ARG A 134 6.81 1.68 -0.77
CA ARG A 134 6.28 0.32 -0.96
C ARG A 134 5.51 -0.17 0.25
N TYR A 135 5.95 0.20 1.45
CA TYR A 135 5.39 -0.27 2.71
C TYR A 135 5.24 0.91 3.66
N ILE A 136 4.01 1.25 4.03
CA ILE A 136 3.69 2.46 4.81
C ILE A 136 2.73 2.14 5.96
N HIS A 137 2.83 2.89 7.05
CA HIS A 137 2.01 2.69 8.24
C HIS A 137 1.56 4.01 8.86
N GLY A 138 0.36 4.02 9.42
CA GLY A 138 -0.20 5.18 10.09
C GLY A 138 -1.25 4.82 11.12
N THR A 139 -1.77 5.85 11.76
CA THR A 139 -2.89 5.75 12.72
C THR A 139 -4.10 6.47 12.15
N PHE A 140 -5.29 5.95 12.47
CA PHE A 140 -6.54 6.61 12.11
C PHE A 140 -7.56 6.40 13.23
N GLY A 141 -8.03 7.50 13.81
CA GLY A 141 -8.84 7.47 15.03
C GLY A 141 -8.14 6.72 16.16
N LYS A 142 -8.73 5.61 16.61
CA LYS A 142 -8.16 4.73 17.66
C LYS A 142 -7.44 3.50 17.09
N GLY A 143 -7.44 3.34 15.77
CA GLY A 143 -6.87 2.21 15.06
C GLY A 143 -5.54 2.55 14.40
N GLN A 144 -4.96 1.53 13.77
CA GLN A 144 -3.75 1.63 12.97
C GLN A 144 -4.01 0.94 11.63
N PHE A 145 -3.29 1.37 10.60
CA PHE A 145 -3.33 0.74 9.29
C PHE A 145 -1.92 0.58 8.73
N THR A 146 -1.77 -0.40 7.85
CA THR A 146 -0.54 -0.62 7.11
C THR A 146 -0.91 -0.93 5.67
N PHE A 147 -0.33 -0.20 4.73
CA PHE A 147 -0.45 -0.47 3.30
C PHE A 147 0.87 -1.02 2.76
N TYR A 148 0.76 -2.08 1.97
CA TYR A 148 1.89 -2.75 1.34
C TYR A 148 1.54 -2.94 -0.14
N GLY A 149 2.25 -2.23 -1.02
CA GLY A 149 2.02 -2.29 -2.46
C GLY A 149 2.50 -3.61 -3.06
N GLY A 150 1.81 -4.06 -4.10
CA GLY A 150 2.02 -5.33 -4.79
C GLY A 150 0.94 -6.36 -4.48
N HIS A 151 1.02 -7.53 -5.14
CA HIS A 151 0.08 -8.63 -4.96
C HIS A 151 0.63 -9.77 -4.08
N ASP A 152 1.58 -10.54 -4.60
CA ASP A 152 2.16 -11.72 -3.94
C ASP A 152 3.68 -11.52 -3.82
N PRO A 153 4.26 -11.53 -2.61
CA PRO A 153 5.68 -11.27 -2.45
C PRO A 153 6.63 -12.30 -3.06
N GLU A 154 6.16 -13.49 -3.39
CA GLU A 154 6.97 -14.56 -3.98
C GLU A 154 6.55 -14.90 -5.43
N ASP A 155 5.67 -14.08 -6.00
CA ASP A 155 5.29 -14.11 -7.40
C ASP A 155 5.33 -12.68 -7.97
N TYR A 156 6.41 -12.37 -8.68
CA TYR A 156 6.72 -11.02 -9.13
C TYR A 156 5.59 -10.37 -9.93
N GLN A 157 4.94 -11.12 -10.81
CA GLN A 157 3.82 -10.65 -11.60
C GLN A 157 2.81 -11.78 -11.79
N HIS A 158 1.84 -11.86 -10.89
CA HIS A 158 0.78 -12.87 -10.97
C HIS A 158 -0.16 -12.61 -12.15
N MET A 159 -0.13 -13.47 -13.15
CA MET A 159 -0.99 -13.39 -14.34
C MET A 159 -2.23 -14.26 -14.19
N VAL A 160 -3.34 -13.83 -14.82
CA VAL A 160 -4.60 -14.58 -14.78
C VAL A 160 -4.40 -15.98 -15.37
N GLY A 161 -4.66 -17.00 -14.56
CA GLY A 161 -4.55 -18.41 -14.94
C GLY A 161 -3.26 -19.09 -14.47
N GLU A 162 -2.33 -18.35 -13.86
CA GLU A 162 -1.18 -18.95 -13.19
C GLU A 162 -1.60 -19.70 -11.92
N PRO A 163 -0.90 -20.79 -11.57
CA PRO A 163 -1.17 -21.49 -10.32
C PRO A 163 -0.89 -20.57 -9.12
N PRO A 164 -1.56 -20.78 -7.98
CA PRO A 164 -1.23 -20.05 -6.77
C PRO A 164 0.19 -20.41 -6.30
N THR A 165 0.86 -19.46 -5.67
CA THR A 165 2.17 -19.65 -5.04
C THR A 165 2.14 -20.79 -4.02
N ASP A 166 3.05 -21.75 -4.17
CA ASP A 166 3.23 -22.83 -3.20
C ASP A 166 4.09 -22.35 -2.02
N LEU A 167 3.42 -21.94 -0.94
CA LEU A 167 4.08 -21.43 0.27
C LEU A 167 5.09 -22.40 0.89
N ALA A 168 5.00 -23.71 0.63
CA ALA A 168 5.98 -24.68 1.11
C ALA A 168 7.38 -24.47 0.51
N LEU A 169 7.46 -23.83 -0.67
CA LEU A 169 8.71 -23.47 -1.33
C LEU A 169 9.33 -22.18 -0.81
N HIS A 170 8.57 -21.37 -0.04
CA HIS A 170 8.99 -20.05 0.44
C HIS A 170 8.94 -19.91 1.98
N PRO A 171 9.52 -20.86 2.76
CA PRO A 171 9.40 -20.87 4.22
C PRO A 171 10.06 -19.66 4.91
N ASN A 172 10.98 -18.98 4.23
CA ASN A 172 11.69 -17.81 4.73
C ASN A 172 11.45 -16.57 3.85
N SER A 173 10.28 -16.46 3.21
CA SER A 173 9.96 -15.26 2.42
C SER A 173 10.09 -13.98 3.25
N PRO A 174 10.93 -13.00 2.85
CA PRO A 174 11.00 -11.72 3.53
C PRO A 174 9.71 -10.94 3.36
N GLY A 175 9.06 -11.01 2.19
CA GLY A 175 7.83 -10.26 1.94
C GLY A 175 6.63 -10.79 2.73
N TYR A 176 6.41 -12.11 2.77
CA TYR A 176 5.37 -12.70 3.61
C TYR A 176 5.61 -12.46 5.10
N ARG A 177 6.88 -12.42 5.54
CA ARG A 177 7.20 -12.07 6.94
C ARG A 177 6.69 -10.68 7.33
N LEU A 178 6.82 -9.68 6.45
CA LEU A 178 6.27 -8.34 6.71
C LEU A 178 4.75 -8.38 6.85
N ILE A 179 4.04 -9.13 6.00
CA ILE A 179 2.59 -9.32 6.11
C ILE A 179 2.23 -9.95 7.48
N LEU A 180 2.94 -11.02 7.86
CA LEU A 180 2.72 -11.71 9.14
C LEU A 180 2.99 -10.80 10.35
N ASN A 181 4.00 -9.92 10.29
CA ASN A 181 4.25 -8.95 11.37
C ASN A 181 3.01 -8.10 11.65
N ASN A 182 2.27 -7.67 10.62
CA ASN A 182 1.04 -6.88 10.77
C ASN A 182 -0.12 -7.69 11.37
N ILE A 183 -0.22 -8.99 11.08
CA ILE A 183 -1.32 -9.85 11.57
C ILE A 183 -1.06 -10.29 13.02
N LEU A 184 0.19 -10.63 13.33
CA LEU A 184 0.57 -11.20 14.62
C LEU A 184 0.73 -10.14 15.70
N PHE A 185 1.23 -8.94 15.36
CA PHE A 185 1.47 -7.88 16.34
C PHE A 185 0.21 -7.47 17.14
N PRO A 186 -0.95 -7.19 16.49
CA PRO A 186 -2.19 -6.84 17.21
C PRO A 186 -2.75 -8.01 18.04
N SER A 187 -2.39 -9.24 17.69
CA SER A 187 -2.87 -10.47 18.32
C SER A 187 -2.16 -10.79 19.64
N VAL A 188 -1.06 -10.08 19.97
CA VAL A 188 -0.30 -10.31 21.20
C VAL A 188 -1.05 -9.74 22.40
N LYS A 189 -1.53 -10.63 23.29
CA LYS A 189 -2.05 -10.23 24.61
C LYS A 189 -0.97 -9.52 25.41
N LYS A 190 -1.19 -8.25 25.75
CA LYS A 190 -0.32 -7.53 26.69
C LYS A 190 -0.27 -8.29 28.01
N LYS A 191 0.92 -8.74 28.42
CA LYS A 191 1.12 -9.24 29.79
C LYS A 191 0.80 -8.11 30.76
N LYS A 192 -0.04 -8.38 31.76
CA LYS A 192 -0.27 -7.42 32.86
C LYS A 192 1.08 -7.08 33.47
N GLN A 193 1.41 -5.80 33.53
CA GLN A 193 2.57 -5.36 34.29
C GLN A 193 2.35 -5.76 35.75
N LYS A 194 3.37 -6.36 36.36
CA LYS A 194 3.34 -6.58 37.81
C LYS A 194 3.48 -5.21 38.45
N THR A 195 2.40 -4.71 39.04
CA THR A 195 2.44 -3.67 40.08
C THR A 195 2.98 -4.28 41.36
#